data_AF-A0A5C2FR81-F1
#
_entry.id   AF-A0A5C2FR81-F1
#
_cell.length_a   1.000
_cell.length_b   1.000
_cell.length_c   1.000
_cell.angle_alpha   90.00
_cell.angle_beta   90.00
_cell.angle_gamma   90.00
#
_symmetry.space_group_name_H-M   'P 1'
#
loop_
_entity.id
_entity.type
_entity.pdbx_description
1 polymer ?
#
loop_
_entity_poly.entity_id
_entity_poly.type
_entity_poly.pdbx_seq_one_letter_code
_entity_poly.pdbx_strand_id
1 'polypeptide(L)'
;MSASGTSTSQLRARRRAWHLGWSRRWIQACDSPSSPMPGEAFPLQQASRGIDCDQPTSTPRSMMRPEPQPQLETRTFQADARSGELDEAIKLFHRATGIGFYEQLPDAPNWKNYLDLTYAQKMRFCLVFDPHAEPHSRHATEPVHTYGAFPGLLNAGGSEPVPAHKITSVTVAPSYRRRGVLGRQITADLAYAQQEGFPLSALTASEATIYGRYGFEPATFQCRFTLKCAGGLKLRVQLPGKVVDADPARLEADYSALAVRAFERTFGSVDSTEYDNGYALGRWDNWETLDKPKNLRFAAYYDDAGQLGGFATYKFGGWDEPKAKLVVHKLIATSDAARIKLFEYLGNHDLVEEVHGQGPVADPLRQVLDNVRDYHVRSIDDSLWLRVLDVAAAFQVRGYQHDARLLLRVNDRMDLISGTYLFDVADARATVTRIDEGQSDPDLPLVALSEREVAGLYLGTVQLDQLLDSGRAELVGGAGAGNWRRAFSVAREGFTPHGF
;
A
#
# COMPACT_ATOMS: atom_id res chain seq x y z
N MET A 1 20.75 -3.75 43.38
CA MET A 1 20.73 -2.27 43.28
C MET A 1 21.88 -1.83 42.39
N SER A 2 21.60 -1.55 41.11
CA SER A 2 22.41 -0.68 40.24
C SER A 2 21.63 -0.51 38.93
N ALA A 3 21.25 0.72 38.64
CA ALA A 3 20.47 1.12 37.48
C ALA A 3 21.31 1.10 36.19
N SER A 4 20.73 0.60 35.10
CA SER A 4 21.22 0.83 33.74
C SER A 4 20.10 1.48 32.93
N GLY A 5 20.06 2.82 32.95
CA GLY A 5 19.17 3.62 32.14
C GLY A 5 19.67 3.68 30.69
N THR A 6 18.95 3.05 29.79
CA THR A 6 19.19 3.16 28.34
C THR A 6 18.50 4.44 27.86
N SER A 7 19.29 5.49 27.63
CA SER A 7 18.77 6.83 27.33
C SER A 7 18.28 6.95 25.89
N THR A 8 17.32 7.87 25.71
CA THR A 8 16.69 8.37 24.48
C THR A 8 17.69 8.74 23.36
N SER A 9 19.00 8.80 23.65
CA SER A 9 20.05 9.01 22.65
C SER A 9 20.28 7.79 21.73
N GLN A 10 20.10 6.56 22.22
CA GLN A 10 20.32 5.34 21.42
C GLN A 10 19.26 5.13 20.33
N LEU A 11 18.00 5.54 20.58
CA LEU A 11 16.91 5.53 19.58
C LEU A 11 17.11 6.59 18.49
N ARG A 12 17.59 7.79 18.83
CA ARG A 12 17.96 8.81 17.84
C ARG A 12 19.21 8.44 17.04
N ALA A 13 20.17 7.75 17.65
CA ALA A 13 21.37 7.24 16.99
C ALA A 13 21.06 6.13 15.98
N ARG A 14 20.12 5.22 16.29
CA ARG A 14 19.60 4.24 15.31
C ARG A 14 18.94 4.96 14.14
N ARG A 15 18.02 5.91 14.35
CA ARG A 15 17.40 6.67 13.24
C ARG A 15 18.41 7.41 12.33
N ARG A 16 19.51 7.94 12.88
CA ARG A 16 20.58 8.60 12.09
C ARG A 16 21.52 7.62 11.38
N ALA A 17 21.89 6.51 12.02
CA ALA A 17 22.71 5.48 11.39
C ALA A 17 21.98 4.80 10.21
N TRP A 18 20.66 4.67 10.29
CA TRP A 18 19.82 4.16 9.21
C TRP A 18 19.72 5.14 8.02
N HIS A 19 19.53 6.45 8.26
CA HIS A 19 19.49 7.45 7.19
C HIS A 19 20.85 7.77 6.54
N LEU A 20 21.97 7.61 7.26
CA LEU A 20 23.33 7.89 6.75
C LEU A 20 24.04 6.63 6.21
N GLY A 21 23.65 5.44 6.66
CA GLY A 21 24.25 4.17 6.23
C GLY A 21 23.90 3.77 4.80
N TRP A 22 22.75 4.22 4.29
CA TRP A 22 22.32 3.96 2.92
C TRP A 22 23.00 4.88 1.89
N SER A 23 23.35 6.13 2.23
CA SER A 23 23.85 7.11 1.26
C SER A 23 25.35 7.01 0.92
N ARG A 24 26.16 6.30 1.71
CA ARG A 24 27.64 6.30 1.56
C ARG A 24 28.25 5.05 0.93
N ARG A 25 27.48 3.99 0.68
CA ARG A 25 28.07 2.69 0.28
C ARG A 25 28.22 2.46 -1.23
N TRP A 26 27.87 3.43 -2.08
CA TRP A 26 27.82 3.21 -3.53
C TRP A 26 28.56 4.24 -4.39
N ILE A 27 29.36 5.13 -3.79
CA ILE A 27 30.28 6.01 -4.54
C ILE A 27 31.68 5.39 -4.53
N GLN A 28 31.88 4.31 -5.30
CA GLN A 28 33.17 3.90 -5.88
C GLN A 28 33.04 2.51 -6.52
N ALA A 29 32.52 2.48 -7.75
CA ALA A 29 32.93 1.52 -8.79
C ALA A 29 32.16 1.89 -10.05
N CYS A 30 32.84 2.46 -11.04
CA CYS A 30 32.61 2.28 -12.48
C CYS A 30 33.40 3.37 -13.22
N ASP A 31 34.66 3.08 -13.51
CA ASP A 31 35.44 3.78 -14.51
C ASP A 31 35.63 2.88 -15.74
N SER A 32 35.20 3.42 -16.89
CA SER A 32 35.82 3.27 -18.22
C SER A 32 35.44 2.11 -19.16
N PRO A 33 35.54 2.33 -20.50
CA PRO A 33 34.43 2.05 -21.44
C PRO A 33 34.82 1.19 -22.66
N SER A 34 33.84 0.80 -23.48
CA SER A 34 34.09 0.41 -24.88
C SER A 34 32.91 0.67 -25.82
N SER A 35 33.27 1.22 -26.98
CA SER A 35 32.43 1.75 -28.06
C SER A 35 32.02 0.67 -29.10
N PRO A 36 31.08 0.99 -30.02
CA PRO A 36 30.28 0.04 -30.81
C PRO A 36 30.82 -0.16 -32.24
N MET A 37 30.05 -0.85 -33.12
CA MET A 37 29.85 -0.65 -34.60
C MET A 37 29.28 -1.98 -35.24
N PRO A 38 28.81 -2.04 -36.52
CA PRO A 38 27.42 -1.81 -36.93
C PRO A 38 26.88 -2.80 -38.02
N GLY A 39 25.66 -2.57 -38.53
CA GLY A 39 25.44 -2.53 -40.00
C GLY A 39 24.58 -3.58 -40.72
N GLU A 40 23.59 -3.05 -41.45
CA GLU A 40 23.13 -3.44 -42.81
C GLU A 40 21.89 -4.33 -43.04
N ALA A 41 21.32 -4.14 -44.22
CA ALA A 41 19.90 -3.91 -44.51
C ALA A 41 19.50 -4.43 -45.91
N PHE A 42 18.25 -4.93 -46.05
CA PHE A 42 17.39 -5.03 -47.27
C PHE A 42 17.89 -5.88 -48.49
N PRO A 43 17.07 -6.23 -49.54
CA PRO A 43 15.66 -5.94 -49.85
C PRO A 43 14.76 -7.09 -50.42
N LEU A 44 13.45 -6.80 -50.53
CA LEU A 44 12.41 -7.03 -51.60
C LEU A 44 12.64 -8.16 -52.66
N GLN A 45 11.66 -8.90 -53.20
CA GLN A 45 10.41 -8.46 -53.86
C GLN A 45 9.59 -9.66 -54.44
N GLN A 46 8.24 -9.53 -54.48
CA GLN A 46 7.26 -10.04 -55.48
C GLN A 46 7.09 -11.57 -55.72
N ALA A 47 5.96 -12.13 -56.17
CA ALA A 47 4.52 -11.82 -56.28
C ALA A 47 3.91 -12.98 -57.12
N SER A 48 2.66 -13.40 -56.89
CA SER A 48 1.61 -13.55 -57.94
C SER A 48 0.40 -14.41 -57.52
N ARG A 49 -0.80 -13.84 -57.78
CA ARG A 49 -2.06 -14.38 -58.35
C ARG A 49 -2.71 -15.60 -57.67
N GLY A 50 -4.00 -15.66 -57.37
CA GLY A 50 -5.17 -14.81 -57.61
C GLY A 50 -6.44 -15.69 -57.49
N ILE A 51 -7.59 -15.11 -57.15
CA ILE A 51 -8.93 -15.32 -57.75
C ILE A 51 -9.98 -14.61 -56.86
N ASP A 52 -10.87 -13.95 -57.59
CA ASP A 52 -11.86 -12.95 -57.23
C ASP A 52 -13.22 -13.62 -56.90
N CYS A 53 -13.94 -13.10 -55.90
CA CYS A 53 -15.35 -13.42 -55.64
C CYS A 53 -16.04 -12.22 -54.96
N ASP A 54 -16.82 -11.50 -55.76
CA ASP A 54 -18.02 -10.71 -55.48
C ASP A 54 -18.11 -9.84 -54.21
N GLN A 55 -18.19 -8.53 -54.48
CA GLN A 55 -18.46 -7.45 -53.54
C GLN A 55 -19.95 -7.36 -53.14
N PRO A 56 -20.23 -7.04 -51.87
CA PRO A 56 -21.30 -6.12 -51.50
C PRO A 56 -20.71 -4.72 -51.32
N THR A 57 -21.35 -3.72 -51.93
CA THR A 57 -21.03 -2.29 -51.84
C THR A 57 -21.16 -1.75 -50.41
N SER A 58 -20.12 -1.95 -49.59
CA SER A 58 -19.93 -1.19 -48.36
C SER A 58 -19.16 0.09 -48.70
N THR A 59 -19.80 1.24 -48.52
CA THR A 59 -19.13 2.54 -48.50
C THR A 59 -17.91 2.44 -47.58
N PRO A 60 -16.68 2.75 -48.02
CA PRO A 60 -15.52 2.65 -47.16
C PRO A 60 -15.72 3.63 -46.01
N ARG A 61 -15.93 3.09 -44.81
CA ARG A 61 -15.78 3.82 -43.56
C ARG A 61 -14.35 4.35 -43.61
N SER A 62 -14.20 5.66 -43.81
CA SER A 62 -12.92 6.33 -43.73
C SER A 62 -12.26 5.85 -42.44
N MET A 63 -11.26 4.97 -42.57
CA MET A 63 -10.32 4.72 -41.50
C MET A 63 -9.57 6.04 -41.38
N MET A 64 -10.13 6.96 -40.59
CA MET A 64 -9.35 8.04 -40.03
C MET A 64 -8.10 7.37 -39.49
N ARG A 65 -6.95 7.75 -40.07
CA ARG A 65 -5.68 7.48 -39.41
C ARG A 65 -5.89 7.85 -37.94
N PRO A 66 -5.50 7.01 -36.97
CA PRO A 66 -5.53 7.43 -35.58
C PRO A 66 -4.82 8.78 -35.55
N GLU A 67 -5.53 9.82 -35.09
CA GLU A 67 -4.92 11.13 -34.91
C GLU A 67 -3.60 10.89 -34.17
N PRO A 68 -2.49 11.48 -34.63
CA PRO A 68 -1.22 11.34 -33.93
C PRO A 68 -1.50 11.71 -32.47
N GLN A 69 -1.22 10.77 -31.55
CA GLN A 69 -1.43 11.06 -30.13
C GLN A 69 -0.64 12.33 -29.82
N PRO A 70 -1.27 13.35 -29.20
CA PRO A 70 -0.55 14.56 -28.85
C PRO A 70 0.70 14.17 -28.05
N GLN A 71 1.84 14.74 -28.43
CA GLN A 71 3.10 14.47 -27.76
C GLN A 71 3.02 15.08 -26.37
N LEU A 72 2.60 14.27 -25.40
CA LEU A 72 2.45 14.71 -24.02
C LEU A 72 3.82 14.94 -23.39
N GLU A 73 3.95 16.02 -22.63
CA GLU A 73 5.16 16.37 -21.91
C GLU A 73 5.08 15.86 -20.47
N THR A 74 6.02 15.02 -20.05
CA THR A 74 6.09 14.55 -18.65
C THR A 74 7.16 15.32 -17.89
N ARG A 75 6.77 15.97 -16.81
CA ARG A 75 7.68 16.64 -15.87
C ARG A 75 7.70 15.87 -14.57
N THR A 76 8.90 15.54 -14.08
CA THR A 76 9.07 14.77 -12.84
C THR A 76 9.87 15.57 -11.83
N PHE A 77 9.41 15.53 -10.58
CA PHE A 77 9.94 16.31 -9.47
C PHE A 77 10.24 15.38 -8.28
N GLN A 78 11.14 15.85 -7.41
CA GLN A 78 11.52 15.18 -6.17
C GLN A 78 11.42 16.18 -5.02
N ALA A 79 10.64 15.87 -3.98
CA ALA A 79 10.44 16.73 -2.82
C ALA A 79 11.57 16.58 -1.78
N ASP A 80 12.82 16.89 -2.16
CA ASP A 80 14.00 16.72 -1.32
C ASP A 80 14.40 17.98 -0.52
N ALA A 81 14.40 19.14 -1.18
CA ALA A 81 14.78 20.42 -0.63
C ALA A 81 13.82 21.53 -1.08
N ARG A 82 13.51 22.46 -0.17
CA ARG A 82 12.54 23.52 -0.45
C ARG A 82 13.06 24.54 -1.47
N SER A 83 12.24 24.84 -2.46
CA SER A 83 12.47 25.92 -3.42
C SER A 83 11.12 26.50 -3.86
N GLY A 84 11.10 27.77 -4.29
CA GLY A 84 9.86 28.40 -4.76
C GLY A 84 9.27 27.70 -5.98
N GLU A 85 10.11 27.21 -6.90
CA GLU A 85 9.68 26.44 -8.08
C GLU A 85 9.01 25.12 -7.68
N LEU A 86 9.63 24.37 -6.76
CA LEU A 86 9.10 23.10 -6.31
C LEU A 86 7.85 23.26 -5.46
N ASP A 87 7.77 24.32 -4.64
CA ASP A 87 6.55 24.67 -3.91
C ASP A 87 5.37 24.89 -4.87
N GLU A 88 5.58 25.62 -5.97
CA GLU A 88 4.53 25.81 -6.99
C GLU A 88 4.20 24.51 -7.74
N ALA A 89 5.19 23.67 -8.05
CA ALA A 89 4.95 22.36 -8.65
C ALA A 89 4.13 21.43 -7.73
N ILE A 90 4.40 21.43 -6.43
CA ILE A 90 3.64 20.66 -5.44
C ILE A 90 2.20 21.20 -5.32
N LYS A 91 2.01 22.53 -5.29
CA LYS A 91 0.66 23.12 -5.30
C LYS A 91 -0.12 22.74 -6.55
N LEU A 92 0.52 22.78 -7.72
CA LEU A 92 -0.08 22.37 -8.98
C LEU A 92 -0.45 20.88 -8.96
N PHE A 93 0.43 20.03 -8.44
CA PHE A 93 0.17 18.60 -8.29
C PHE A 93 -1.07 18.32 -7.44
N HIS A 94 -1.14 18.83 -6.21
CA HIS A 94 -2.29 18.60 -5.33
C HIS A 94 -3.57 19.23 -5.87
N ARG A 95 -3.49 20.41 -6.52
CA ARG A 95 -4.65 21.02 -7.19
C ARG A 95 -5.20 20.11 -8.29
N ALA A 96 -4.33 19.62 -9.17
CA ALA A 96 -4.72 18.74 -10.26
C ALA A 96 -5.25 17.40 -9.75
N THR A 97 -4.64 16.84 -8.69
CA THR A 97 -5.11 15.63 -8.02
C THR A 97 -6.50 15.82 -7.42
N GLY A 98 -6.73 16.90 -6.65
CA GLY A 98 -8.03 17.19 -6.06
C GLY A 98 -9.12 17.38 -7.12
N ILE A 99 -8.83 18.09 -8.21
CA ILE A 99 -9.74 18.18 -9.37
C ILE A 99 -10.04 16.80 -9.96
N GLY A 100 -9.03 15.93 -10.07
CA GLY A 100 -9.18 14.58 -10.59
C GLY A 100 -10.04 13.65 -9.74
N PHE A 101 -10.08 13.88 -8.42
CA PHE A 101 -10.90 13.14 -7.46
C PHE A 101 -12.23 13.83 -7.10
N TYR A 102 -12.54 14.98 -7.71
CA TYR A 102 -13.73 15.80 -7.41
C TYR A 102 -13.75 16.35 -5.98
N GLU A 103 -12.58 16.57 -5.40
CA GLU A 103 -12.40 17.06 -4.03
C GLU A 103 -12.55 18.57 -3.93
N GLN A 104 -12.82 19.05 -2.72
CA GLN A 104 -12.68 20.47 -2.41
C GLN A 104 -11.20 20.83 -2.32
N LEU A 105 -10.82 21.96 -2.91
CA LEU A 105 -9.45 22.45 -2.83
C LEU A 105 -9.24 23.21 -1.51
N PRO A 106 -8.04 23.15 -0.92
CA PRO A 106 -7.72 23.87 0.31
C PRO A 106 -7.76 25.39 0.12
N ASP A 107 -8.14 26.10 1.19
CA ASP A 107 -7.95 27.54 1.29
C ASP A 107 -6.46 27.92 1.27
N ALA A 108 -6.17 29.17 0.89
CA ALA A 108 -4.80 29.66 0.73
C ALA A 108 -3.85 29.36 1.92
N PRO A 109 -4.26 29.48 3.19
CA PRO A 109 -3.41 29.16 4.34
C PRO A 109 -3.03 27.66 4.45
N ASN A 110 -3.89 26.76 3.96
CA ASN A 110 -3.70 25.32 4.10
C ASN A 110 -2.69 24.73 3.10
N TRP A 111 -2.30 25.47 2.07
CA TRP A 111 -1.23 25.05 1.14
C TRP A 111 0.10 24.76 1.85
N LYS A 112 0.40 25.47 2.95
CA LYS A 112 1.60 25.18 3.74
C LYS A 112 1.60 23.73 4.25
N ASN A 113 0.44 23.20 4.66
CA ASN A 113 0.33 21.84 5.18
C ASN A 113 0.62 20.82 4.07
N TYR A 114 0.08 21.01 2.86
CA TYR A 114 0.41 20.16 1.71
C TYR A 114 1.90 20.16 1.40
N LEU A 115 2.54 21.34 1.39
CA LEU A 115 3.98 21.44 1.20
C LEU A 115 4.73 20.64 2.28
N ASP A 116 4.44 20.92 3.56
CA ASP A 116 5.07 20.26 4.70
C ASP A 116 4.95 18.72 4.62
N LEU A 117 3.74 18.22 4.33
CA LEU A 117 3.46 16.79 4.21
C LEU A 117 4.20 16.15 3.02
N THR A 118 4.20 16.82 1.87
CA THR A 118 4.87 16.34 0.64
C THR A 118 6.38 16.24 0.82
N TYR A 119 7.00 17.24 1.45
CA TYR A 119 8.43 17.22 1.79
C TYR A 119 8.75 16.18 2.87
N ALA A 120 7.86 16.00 3.87
CA ALA A 120 8.05 14.99 4.90
C ALA A 120 8.05 13.56 4.32
N GLN A 121 7.23 13.32 3.31
CA GLN A 121 7.21 12.06 2.54
C GLN A 121 8.43 11.90 1.63
N LYS A 122 9.15 12.98 1.31
CA LYS A 122 10.14 13.02 0.22
C LYS A 122 9.54 12.49 -1.08
N MET A 123 8.33 12.95 -1.39
CA MET A 123 7.56 12.44 -2.51
C MET A 123 8.24 12.72 -3.85
N ARG A 124 8.33 11.69 -4.68
CA ARG A 124 8.57 11.79 -6.11
C ARG A 124 7.22 11.94 -6.81
N PHE A 125 7.08 12.90 -7.72
CA PHE A 125 5.81 13.08 -8.42
C PHE A 125 5.96 13.56 -9.85
N CYS A 126 5.00 13.18 -10.68
CA CYS A 126 4.96 13.45 -12.11
C CYS A 126 3.70 14.24 -12.46
N LEU A 127 3.87 15.20 -13.36
CA LEU A 127 2.83 15.99 -14.00
C LEU A 127 2.96 15.79 -15.50
N VAL A 128 1.88 15.37 -16.16
CA VAL A 128 1.86 15.24 -17.63
C VAL A 128 1.01 16.34 -18.22
N PHE A 129 1.53 17.06 -19.21
CA PHE A 129 0.88 18.17 -19.90
C PHE A 129 0.61 17.83 -21.36
N ASP A 130 -0.44 18.45 -21.91
CA ASP A 130 -0.64 18.48 -23.36
C ASP A 130 -0.24 19.86 -23.88
N PRO A 131 0.91 19.99 -24.55
CA PRO A 131 1.39 21.28 -25.07
C PRO A 131 0.51 21.83 -26.21
N HIS A 132 -0.42 21.03 -26.72
CA HIS A 132 -1.34 21.38 -27.79
C HIS A 132 -2.80 21.39 -27.32
N ALA A 133 -3.04 21.42 -26.01
CA ALA A 133 -4.39 21.54 -25.49
C ALA A 133 -5.07 22.83 -26.03
N GLU A 134 -6.33 22.68 -26.43
CA GLU A 134 -7.16 23.80 -26.88
C GLU A 134 -7.12 24.97 -25.88
N PRO A 135 -7.02 26.23 -26.33
CA PRO A 135 -6.87 27.38 -25.41
C PRO A 135 -8.00 27.53 -24.38
N HIS A 136 -9.19 27.01 -24.70
CA HIS A 136 -10.37 27.02 -23.83
C HIS A 136 -10.48 25.76 -22.95
N SER A 137 -9.59 24.78 -23.14
CA SER A 137 -9.42 23.64 -22.24
C SER A 137 -8.65 24.08 -21.00
N ARG A 138 -9.06 23.58 -19.82
CA ARG A 138 -8.24 23.72 -18.60
C ARG A 138 -6.82 23.15 -18.78
N HIS A 139 -6.67 22.18 -19.67
CA HIS A 139 -5.38 21.52 -19.91
C HIS A 139 -4.39 22.38 -20.69
N ALA A 140 -4.79 23.59 -21.13
CA ALA A 140 -3.87 24.60 -21.60
C ALA A 140 -2.88 25.06 -20.50
N THR A 141 -3.25 24.93 -19.22
CA THR A 141 -2.39 25.31 -18.08
C THR A 141 -2.30 24.24 -17.00
N GLU A 142 -3.28 23.33 -16.90
CA GLU A 142 -3.33 22.27 -15.89
C GLU A 142 -2.89 20.92 -16.49
N PRO A 143 -2.22 20.06 -15.72
CA PRO A 143 -1.81 18.74 -16.21
C PRO A 143 -3.03 17.85 -16.55
N VAL A 144 -2.80 16.89 -17.43
CA VAL A 144 -3.77 15.85 -17.82
C VAL A 144 -3.62 14.57 -16.98
N HIS A 145 -2.51 14.42 -16.25
CA HIS A 145 -2.25 13.27 -15.37
C HIS A 145 -1.36 13.67 -14.20
N THR A 146 -1.69 13.16 -13.02
CA THR A 146 -0.85 13.19 -11.81
C THR A 146 -0.47 11.78 -11.40
N TYR A 147 0.74 11.64 -10.86
CA TYR A 147 1.23 10.39 -10.30
C TYR A 147 2.25 10.71 -9.20
N GLY A 148 2.06 10.21 -7.98
CA GLY A 148 2.99 10.37 -6.88
C GLY A 148 3.50 9.03 -6.38
N ALA A 149 4.70 9.02 -5.83
CA ALA A 149 5.21 7.90 -5.05
C ALA A 149 6.21 8.37 -3.98
N PHE A 150 6.31 7.62 -2.89
CA PHE A 150 7.23 7.94 -1.81
C PHE A 150 7.72 6.68 -1.07
N PRO A 151 8.91 6.71 -0.45
CA PRO A 151 9.41 5.58 0.30
C PRO A 151 8.62 5.37 1.60
N GLY A 152 8.41 4.11 1.97
CA GLY A 152 7.90 3.72 3.27
C GLY A 152 8.30 2.32 3.65
N LEU A 153 7.64 1.78 4.67
CA LEU A 153 7.92 0.47 5.24
C LEU A 153 6.65 -0.38 5.34
N LEU A 154 6.82 -1.69 5.23
CA LEU A 154 5.79 -2.71 5.43
C LEU A 154 6.24 -3.72 6.48
N ASN A 155 5.37 -4.07 7.42
CA ASN A 155 5.61 -5.17 8.36
C ASN A 155 5.18 -6.51 7.74
N ALA A 156 6.16 -7.30 7.30
CA ALA A 156 5.94 -8.65 6.77
C ALA A 156 6.24 -9.78 7.78
N GLY A 157 6.25 -9.46 9.09
CA GLY A 157 6.39 -10.45 10.17
C GLY A 157 7.80 -11.01 10.38
N GLY A 158 8.80 -10.50 9.66
CA GLY A 158 10.21 -10.83 9.90
C GLY A 158 10.84 -9.97 10.98
N SER A 159 12.17 -10.06 11.13
CA SER A 159 12.92 -9.29 12.13
C SER A 159 13.05 -7.80 11.83
N GLU A 160 12.89 -7.41 10.57
CA GLU A 160 12.99 -6.03 10.11
C GLU A 160 11.84 -5.73 9.14
N PRO A 161 11.34 -4.50 9.10
CA PRO A 161 10.34 -4.09 8.12
C PRO A 161 10.94 -3.99 6.72
N VAL A 162 10.08 -4.13 5.72
CA VAL A 162 10.45 -4.21 4.31
C VAL A 162 10.29 -2.85 3.65
N PRO A 163 11.30 -2.32 2.95
CA PRO A 163 11.15 -1.09 2.17
C PRO A 163 10.08 -1.24 1.10
N ALA A 164 9.23 -0.22 0.95
CA ALA A 164 8.16 -0.20 -0.03
C ALA A 164 8.12 1.15 -0.77
N HIS A 165 7.97 1.08 -2.09
CA HIS A 165 7.69 2.23 -2.95
C HIS A 165 6.17 2.47 -3.01
N LYS A 166 5.69 3.43 -2.22
CA LYS A 166 4.26 3.70 -2.01
C LYS A 166 3.72 4.66 -3.07
N ILE A 167 2.90 4.17 -3.98
CA ILE A 167 2.26 4.96 -5.05
C ILE A 167 0.99 5.62 -4.51
N THR A 168 0.74 6.87 -4.91
CA THR A 168 -0.40 7.69 -4.50
C THR A 168 -0.83 8.68 -5.59
N SER A 169 -1.97 9.35 -5.39
CA SER A 169 -2.42 10.53 -6.17
C SER A 169 -2.46 10.31 -7.69
N VAL A 170 -2.88 9.12 -8.12
CA VAL A 170 -2.94 8.71 -9.52
C VAL A 170 -4.25 9.19 -10.16
N THR A 171 -4.19 10.17 -11.06
CA THR A 171 -5.38 10.70 -11.77
C THR A 171 -5.13 10.80 -13.26
N VAL A 172 -6.13 10.53 -14.10
CA VAL A 172 -6.05 10.81 -15.55
C VAL A 172 -7.29 11.58 -15.95
N ALA A 173 -7.09 12.77 -16.55
CA ALA A 173 -8.17 13.61 -17.01
C ALA A 173 -9.15 12.84 -17.92
N PRO A 174 -10.48 13.03 -17.76
CA PRO A 174 -11.47 12.25 -18.50
C PRO A 174 -11.28 12.28 -20.03
N SER A 175 -10.92 13.43 -20.60
CA SER A 175 -10.66 13.61 -22.04
C SER A 175 -9.38 12.91 -22.55
N TYR A 176 -8.50 12.47 -21.65
CA TYR A 176 -7.22 11.80 -21.95
C TYR A 176 -7.18 10.33 -21.52
N ARG A 177 -8.30 9.79 -21.00
CA ARG A 177 -8.43 8.35 -20.69
C ARG A 177 -8.25 7.51 -21.96
N ARG A 178 -7.80 6.26 -21.77
CA ARG A 178 -7.60 5.27 -22.84
C ARG A 178 -6.55 5.67 -23.91
N ARG A 179 -5.67 6.64 -23.61
CA ARG A 179 -4.53 7.04 -24.47
C ARG A 179 -3.17 6.51 -23.97
N GLY A 180 -3.18 5.54 -23.05
CA GLY A 180 -1.97 4.91 -22.50
C GLY A 180 -1.18 5.76 -21.49
N VAL A 181 -1.69 6.91 -21.05
CA VAL A 181 -0.98 7.85 -20.15
C VAL A 181 -0.53 7.17 -18.85
N LEU A 182 -1.47 6.60 -18.09
CA LEU A 182 -1.17 5.87 -16.86
C LEU A 182 -0.23 4.68 -17.12
N GLY A 183 -0.46 3.93 -18.19
CA GLY A 183 0.34 2.74 -18.51
C GLY A 183 1.82 3.07 -18.71
N ARG A 184 2.12 4.18 -19.41
CA ARG A 184 3.50 4.68 -19.55
C ARG A 184 4.08 5.11 -18.21
N GLN A 185 3.32 5.86 -17.41
CA GLN A 185 3.80 6.41 -16.16
C GLN A 185 4.10 5.33 -15.11
N ILE A 186 3.17 4.38 -14.88
CA ILE A 186 3.36 3.32 -13.89
C ILE A 186 4.47 2.35 -14.31
N THR A 187 4.62 2.07 -15.61
CA THR A 187 5.71 1.23 -16.11
C THR A 187 7.07 1.86 -15.84
N ALA A 188 7.22 3.16 -16.13
CA ALA A 188 8.44 3.89 -15.86
C ALA A 188 8.74 3.98 -14.34
N ASP A 189 7.71 4.16 -13.52
CA ASP A 189 7.86 4.26 -12.07
C ASP A 189 8.25 2.93 -11.41
N LEU A 190 7.66 1.80 -11.83
CA LEU A 190 8.04 0.48 -11.32
C LEU A 190 9.49 0.12 -11.71
N ALA A 191 9.92 0.46 -12.93
CA ALA A 191 11.31 0.29 -13.35
C ALA A 191 12.26 1.15 -12.51
N TYR A 192 11.88 2.40 -12.23
CA TYR A 192 12.62 3.27 -11.31
C TYR A 192 12.71 2.66 -9.91
N ALA A 193 11.59 2.22 -9.34
CA ALA A 193 11.56 1.62 -8.00
C ALA A 193 12.45 0.37 -7.90
N GLN A 194 12.47 -0.47 -8.94
CA GLN A 194 13.35 -1.63 -9.02
C GLN A 194 14.83 -1.20 -9.07
N GLN A 195 15.18 -0.20 -9.89
CA GLN A 195 16.54 0.34 -9.98
C GLN A 195 17.03 0.96 -8.66
N GLU A 196 16.14 1.59 -7.91
CA GLU A 196 16.42 2.12 -6.57
C GLU A 196 16.47 1.04 -5.48
N GLY A 197 16.25 -0.23 -5.83
CA GLY A 197 16.36 -1.37 -4.92
C GLY A 197 15.16 -1.56 -4.00
N PHE A 198 13.99 -1.03 -4.33
CA PHE A 198 12.77 -1.36 -3.59
C PHE A 198 12.33 -2.80 -3.90
N PRO A 199 12.21 -3.69 -2.90
CA PRO A 199 11.74 -5.05 -3.13
C PRO A 199 10.23 -5.10 -3.43
N LEU A 200 9.49 -4.09 -2.98
CA LEU A 200 8.05 -3.99 -3.11
C LEU A 200 7.64 -2.60 -3.59
N SER A 201 6.59 -2.55 -4.41
CA SER A 201 5.74 -1.38 -4.55
C SER A 201 4.37 -1.65 -3.94
N ALA A 202 3.78 -0.61 -3.34
CA ALA A 202 2.51 -0.68 -2.64
C ALA A 202 1.59 0.46 -3.05
N LEU A 203 0.28 0.22 -3.03
CA LEU A 203 -0.73 1.26 -3.26
C LEU A 203 -2.03 0.96 -2.52
N THR A 204 -2.85 1.98 -2.36
CA THR A 204 -4.27 1.83 -2.05
C THR A 204 -5.09 2.09 -3.32
N ALA A 205 -6.04 1.22 -3.64
CA ALA A 205 -6.76 1.29 -4.90
C ALA A 205 -8.16 1.90 -4.72
N SER A 206 -8.48 2.93 -5.49
CA SER A 206 -9.85 3.43 -5.65
C SER A 206 -10.66 2.62 -6.66
N GLU A 207 -10.01 1.90 -7.57
CA GLU A 207 -10.63 1.04 -8.58
C GLU A 207 -9.80 -0.24 -8.80
N ALA A 208 -10.33 -1.38 -8.34
CA ALA A 208 -9.64 -2.67 -8.35
C ALA A 208 -9.20 -3.16 -9.73
N THR A 209 -9.88 -2.76 -10.82
CA THR A 209 -9.59 -3.27 -12.17
C THR A 209 -8.39 -2.58 -12.86
N ILE A 210 -7.84 -1.53 -12.24
CA ILE A 210 -6.74 -0.77 -12.83
C ILE A 210 -5.42 -1.52 -12.66
N TYR A 211 -5.07 -1.89 -11.42
CA TYR A 211 -3.69 -2.19 -11.05
C TYR A 211 -3.25 -3.63 -11.30
N GLY A 212 -4.19 -4.59 -11.35
CA GLY A 212 -3.89 -6.00 -11.64
C GLY A 212 -3.20 -6.23 -12.99
N ARG A 213 -3.37 -5.33 -13.97
CA ARG A 213 -2.67 -5.43 -15.26
C ARG A 213 -1.18 -5.09 -15.19
N TYR A 214 -0.73 -4.48 -14.09
CA TYR A 214 0.67 -4.11 -13.81
C TYR A 214 1.30 -4.99 -12.73
N GLY A 215 0.65 -6.11 -12.40
CA GLY A 215 1.13 -7.12 -11.46
C GLY A 215 0.79 -6.87 -10.00
N PHE A 216 -0.03 -5.85 -9.69
CA PHE A 216 -0.50 -5.64 -8.32
C PHE A 216 -1.58 -6.65 -7.94
N GLU A 217 -1.58 -7.09 -6.68
CA GLU A 217 -2.60 -7.97 -6.11
C GLU A 217 -3.02 -7.45 -4.72
N PRO A 218 -4.31 -7.61 -4.32
CA PRO A 218 -4.73 -7.31 -2.95
C PRO A 218 -3.91 -8.11 -1.93
N ALA A 219 -3.32 -7.39 -0.99
CA ALA A 219 -2.42 -7.92 0.02
C ALA A 219 -3.00 -7.83 1.44
N THR A 220 -4.00 -6.97 1.67
CA THR A 220 -4.79 -6.96 2.90
C THR A 220 -6.23 -6.55 2.62
N PHE A 221 -7.15 -7.07 3.42
CA PHE A 221 -8.55 -6.64 3.45
C PHE A 221 -8.88 -5.98 4.78
N GLN A 222 -9.92 -5.16 4.77
CA GLN A 222 -10.50 -4.57 5.98
C GLN A 222 -12.01 -4.75 6.00
N CYS A 223 -12.57 -4.86 7.20
CA CYS A 223 -14.02 -4.86 7.42
C CYS A 223 -14.47 -3.48 7.88
N ARG A 224 -15.58 -2.99 7.30
CA ARG A 224 -16.39 -1.93 7.91
C ARG A 224 -17.53 -2.57 8.66
N PHE A 225 -17.75 -2.21 9.92
CA PHE A 225 -18.72 -2.88 10.77
C PHE A 225 -19.54 -1.93 11.64
N THR A 226 -20.74 -2.39 12.00
CA THR A 226 -21.59 -1.82 13.04
C THR A 226 -21.52 -2.75 14.26
N LEU A 227 -21.17 -2.20 15.41
CA LEU A 227 -21.28 -2.88 16.71
C LEU A 227 -22.54 -2.39 17.40
N LYS A 228 -23.50 -3.27 17.65
CA LYS A 228 -24.70 -2.97 18.44
C LYS A 228 -24.35 -2.98 19.92
N CYS A 229 -24.78 -1.96 20.64
CA CYS A 229 -24.40 -1.76 22.03
C CYS A 229 -25.48 -1.04 22.86
N ALA A 230 -26.74 -1.06 22.41
CA ALA A 230 -27.86 -0.58 23.20
C ALA A 230 -27.91 -1.32 24.56
N GLY A 231 -27.82 -0.57 25.66
CA GLY A 231 -27.72 -1.15 27.02
C GLY A 231 -26.31 -1.59 27.44
N GLY A 232 -25.29 -1.14 26.70
CA GLY A 232 -23.87 -1.41 26.93
C GLY A 232 -23.38 -2.70 26.28
N LEU A 233 -22.09 -2.73 25.95
CA LEU A 233 -21.44 -3.88 25.36
C LEU A 233 -21.26 -5.00 26.39
N LYS A 234 -21.67 -6.23 26.04
CA LYS A 234 -21.50 -7.42 26.91
C LYS A 234 -20.37 -8.30 26.37
N LEU A 235 -19.36 -8.51 27.20
CA LEU A 235 -18.19 -9.34 26.89
C LEU A 235 -18.17 -10.60 27.76
N ARG A 236 -17.71 -11.70 27.19
CA ARG A 236 -17.54 -13.00 27.86
C ARG A 236 -16.32 -13.06 28.77
N VAL A 237 -15.42 -12.09 28.63
CA VAL A 237 -14.14 -12.01 29.36
C VAL A 237 -13.91 -10.60 29.87
N GLN A 238 -13.22 -10.51 31.00
CA GLN A 238 -12.65 -9.26 31.48
C GLN A 238 -11.19 -9.21 31.05
N LEU A 239 -10.79 -8.10 30.42
CA LEU A 239 -9.43 -7.87 29.96
C LEU A 239 -8.69 -6.91 30.90
N PRO A 240 -7.35 -7.04 31.04
CA PRO A 240 -6.55 -6.12 31.85
C PRO A 240 -6.47 -4.72 31.24
N GLY A 241 -5.89 -3.78 31.99
CA GLY A 241 -5.73 -2.39 31.58
C GLY A 241 -7.00 -1.56 31.69
N LYS A 242 -6.86 -0.26 31.41
CA LYS A 242 -7.91 0.75 31.54
C LYS A 242 -7.94 1.69 30.35
N VAL A 243 -9.12 2.22 30.07
CA VAL A 243 -9.31 3.29 29.08
C VAL A 243 -9.68 4.59 29.81
N VAL A 244 -9.12 5.70 29.34
CA VAL A 244 -9.43 7.04 29.83
C VAL A 244 -9.86 7.93 28.68
N ASP A 245 -10.73 8.89 28.96
CA ASP A 245 -10.91 10.07 28.10
C ASP A 245 -9.58 10.81 28.06
N ALA A 246 -9.11 11.14 26.85
CA ALA A 246 -7.76 11.64 26.65
C ALA A 246 -7.73 13.06 26.09
N ASP A 247 -6.73 13.82 26.51
CA ASP A 247 -6.41 15.12 25.91
C ASP A 247 -5.34 14.91 24.82
N PRO A 248 -5.61 15.19 23.53
CA PRO A 248 -4.66 14.99 22.45
C PRO A 248 -3.35 15.77 22.66
N ALA A 249 -3.39 16.95 23.29
CA ALA A 249 -2.20 17.76 23.54
C ALA A 249 -1.24 17.08 24.53
N ARG A 250 -1.76 16.21 25.40
CA ARG A 250 -0.95 15.44 26.36
C ARG A 250 -0.43 14.13 25.77
N LEU A 251 -1.09 13.60 24.75
CA LEU A 251 -0.71 12.36 24.08
C LEU A 251 0.31 12.54 22.96
N GLU A 252 0.41 13.73 22.37
CA GLU A 252 1.23 13.99 21.18
C GLU A 252 2.69 13.51 21.33
N ALA A 253 3.30 13.73 22.50
CA ALA A 253 4.68 13.31 22.77
C ALA A 253 4.87 11.78 22.77
N ASP A 254 3.86 11.03 23.21
CA ASP A 254 3.91 9.57 23.34
C ASP A 254 3.32 8.84 22.13
N TYR A 255 2.49 9.52 21.34
CA TYR A 255 1.78 8.93 20.19
C TYR A 255 2.74 8.39 19.14
N SER A 256 3.83 9.10 18.80
CA SER A 256 4.79 8.60 17.81
C SER A 256 5.41 7.26 18.24
N ALA A 257 5.70 7.08 19.52
CA ALA A 257 6.21 5.81 20.03
C ALA A 257 5.13 4.72 20.01
N LEU A 258 3.87 5.06 20.28
CA LEU A 258 2.73 4.15 20.13
C LEU A 258 2.56 3.70 18.67
N ALA A 259 2.60 4.62 17.71
CA ALA A 259 2.43 4.33 16.28
C ALA A 259 3.50 3.36 15.78
N VAL A 260 4.77 3.56 16.16
CA VAL A 260 5.87 2.64 15.82
C VAL A 260 5.63 1.25 16.42
N ARG A 261 5.29 1.15 17.70
CA ARG A 261 4.99 -0.15 18.33
C ARG A 261 3.79 -0.84 17.68
N ALA A 262 2.76 -0.09 17.31
CA ALA A 262 1.58 -0.64 16.66
C ALA A 262 1.90 -1.16 15.25
N PHE A 263 2.71 -0.43 14.49
CA PHE A 263 3.26 -0.90 13.20
C PHE A 263 4.03 -2.22 13.37
N GLU A 264 4.96 -2.29 14.33
CA GLU A 264 5.76 -3.50 14.61
C GLU A 264 4.92 -4.70 15.04
N ARG A 265 3.77 -4.47 15.71
CA ARG A 265 2.86 -5.52 16.20
C ARG A 265 1.80 -5.94 15.19
N THR A 266 1.60 -5.18 14.11
CA THR A 266 0.53 -5.41 13.14
C THR A 266 1.10 -5.96 11.85
N PHE A 267 1.00 -7.28 11.67
CA PHE A 267 1.35 -7.94 10.42
C PHE A 267 0.53 -7.36 9.25
N GLY A 268 1.19 -7.02 8.15
CA GLY A 268 0.60 -6.36 6.99
C GLY A 268 0.48 -4.84 7.09
N SER A 269 0.81 -4.22 8.23
CA SER A 269 0.75 -2.77 8.36
C SER A 269 1.84 -2.08 7.56
N VAL A 270 1.52 -0.93 6.97
CA VAL A 270 2.51 0.05 6.52
C VAL A 270 2.80 1.07 7.62
N ASP A 271 3.95 1.73 7.56
CA ASP A 271 4.28 2.83 8.47
C ASP A 271 3.38 4.05 8.24
N SER A 272 3.07 4.75 9.33
CA SER A 272 2.27 5.97 9.35
C SER A 272 3.02 7.16 8.74
N THR A 273 2.36 7.94 7.90
CA THR A 273 2.86 9.24 7.42
C THR A 273 2.66 10.35 8.46
N GLU A 274 3.20 11.54 8.22
CA GLU A 274 2.90 12.69 9.06
C GLU A 274 1.41 13.07 9.02
N TYR A 275 0.76 12.86 7.87
CA TYR A 275 -0.69 13.03 7.75
C TYR A 275 -1.45 12.05 8.65
N ASP A 276 -1.09 10.77 8.66
CA ASP A 276 -1.71 9.78 9.54
C ASP A 276 -1.61 10.17 11.01
N ASN A 277 -0.45 10.69 11.42
CA ASN A 277 -0.22 11.16 12.78
C ASN A 277 -1.09 12.37 13.10
N GLY A 278 -1.17 13.33 12.19
CA GLY A 278 -2.01 14.51 12.36
C GLY A 278 -3.50 14.19 12.34
N TYR A 279 -3.94 13.27 11.48
CA TYR A 279 -5.31 12.76 11.46
C TYR A 279 -5.68 12.08 12.79
N ALA A 280 -4.80 11.21 13.29
CA ALA A 280 -4.99 10.56 14.57
C ALA A 280 -5.04 11.56 15.74
N LEU A 281 -4.17 12.58 15.73
CA LEU A 281 -4.08 13.58 16.80
C LEU A 281 -5.07 14.74 16.65
N GLY A 282 -5.96 14.69 15.65
CA GLY A 282 -6.97 15.73 15.42
C GLY A 282 -6.40 17.07 14.92
N ARG A 283 -5.24 17.06 14.27
CA ARG A 283 -4.73 18.22 13.50
C ARG A 283 -5.53 18.41 12.21
N TRP A 284 -5.94 17.32 11.57
CA TRP A 284 -6.64 17.32 10.28
C TRP A 284 -7.83 16.34 10.28
N ASP A 285 -8.94 16.73 9.65
CA ASP A 285 -10.15 15.92 9.52
C ASP A 285 -10.17 15.03 8.28
N ASN A 286 -9.52 15.47 7.20
CA ASN A 286 -9.38 14.73 5.95
C ASN A 286 -8.19 15.29 5.15
N TRP A 287 -7.83 14.59 4.08
CA TRP A 287 -6.75 14.99 3.18
C TRP A 287 -7.15 16.13 2.25
N GLU A 288 -8.43 16.27 1.89
CA GLU A 288 -8.95 17.21 0.88
C GLU A 288 -8.74 18.67 1.28
N THR A 289 -9.06 19.03 2.53
CA THR A 289 -8.97 20.42 2.99
C THR A 289 -7.87 20.65 4.01
N LEU A 290 -7.44 19.58 4.71
CA LEU A 290 -6.55 19.65 5.87
C LEU A 290 -7.07 20.62 6.93
N ASP A 291 -8.39 20.69 7.10
CA ASP A 291 -9.02 21.47 8.17
C ASP A 291 -8.99 20.73 9.50
N LYS A 292 -9.10 21.47 10.60
CA LYS A 292 -9.25 20.87 11.92
C LYS A 292 -10.61 20.18 12.07
N PRO A 293 -10.65 18.97 12.65
CA PRO A 293 -11.90 18.25 12.87
C PRO A 293 -12.75 18.95 13.93
N LYS A 294 -14.06 19.01 13.68
CA LYS A 294 -15.05 19.44 14.68
C LYS A 294 -15.50 18.25 15.53
N ASN A 295 -15.66 18.46 16.84
CA ASN A 295 -16.23 17.49 17.79
C ASN A 295 -15.51 16.13 17.84
N LEU A 296 -14.21 16.09 17.55
CA LEU A 296 -13.41 14.87 17.70
C LEU A 296 -13.13 14.61 19.18
N ARG A 297 -13.39 13.38 19.63
CA ARG A 297 -13.13 12.89 20.99
C ARG A 297 -12.04 11.83 20.96
N PHE A 298 -11.42 11.62 22.11
CA PHE A 298 -10.19 10.83 22.23
C PHE A 298 -10.29 9.86 23.41
N ALA A 299 -9.84 8.64 23.19
CA ALA A 299 -9.72 7.63 24.23
C ALA A 299 -8.33 6.99 24.17
N ALA A 300 -7.72 6.74 25.33
CA ALA A 300 -6.41 6.11 25.43
C ALA A 300 -6.47 4.87 26.33
N TYR A 301 -5.88 3.78 25.85
CA TYR A 301 -5.72 2.55 26.61
C TYR A 301 -4.33 2.49 27.25
N TYR A 302 -4.30 2.20 28.54
CA TYR A 302 -3.09 1.91 29.30
C TYR A 302 -3.17 0.49 29.84
N ASP A 303 -2.08 -0.26 29.72
CA ASP A 303 -1.96 -1.57 30.37
C ASP A 303 -1.79 -1.42 31.90
N ASP A 304 -1.74 -2.55 32.62
CA ASP A 304 -1.59 -2.57 34.08
C ASP A 304 -0.24 -2.01 34.56
N ALA A 305 0.77 -1.95 33.67
CA ALA A 305 2.05 -1.30 33.95
C ALA A 305 2.01 0.22 33.69
N GLY A 306 0.88 0.76 33.22
CA GLY A 306 0.72 2.17 32.89
C GLY A 306 1.34 2.57 31.56
N GLN A 307 1.69 1.63 30.68
CA GLN A 307 2.19 1.91 29.34
C GLN A 307 1.02 2.16 28.38
N LEU A 308 1.11 3.25 27.60
CA LEU A 308 0.17 3.55 26.52
C LEU A 308 0.23 2.44 25.46
N GLY A 309 -0.86 1.69 25.32
CA GLY A 309 -0.96 0.53 24.41
C GLY A 309 -2.01 0.70 23.31
N GLY A 310 -2.83 1.74 23.37
CA GLY A 310 -3.82 1.99 22.34
C GLY A 310 -4.45 3.36 22.44
N PHE A 311 -5.07 3.75 21.35
CA PHE A 311 -5.67 5.06 21.16
C PHE A 311 -6.82 4.97 20.16
N ALA A 312 -7.90 5.69 20.41
CA ALA A 312 -9.01 5.83 19.48
C ALA A 312 -9.50 7.29 19.40
N THR A 313 -9.82 7.74 18.20
CA THR A 313 -10.60 8.96 17.97
C THR A 313 -11.96 8.63 17.41
N TYR A 314 -12.96 9.41 17.81
CA TYR A 314 -14.34 9.16 17.43
C TYR A 314 -15.18 10.44 17.45
N LYS A 315 -16.27 10.44 16.67
CA LYS A 315 -17.28 11.49 16.64
C LYS A 315 -18.64 10.93 17.01
N PHE A 316 -19.48 11.75 17.62
CA PHE A 316 -20.89 11.43 17.79
C PHE A 316 -21.66 11.79 16.52
N GLY A 317 -22.50 10.87 16.04
CA GLY A 317 -23.27 11.03 14.79
C GLY A 317 -24.40 12.06 14.87
N GLY A 318 -24.76 12.52 16.07
CA GLY A 318 -25.87 13.43 16.29
C GLY A 318 -27.12 12.72 16.83
N TRP A 319 -28.00 13.49 17.45
CA TRP A 319 -29.24 12.98 18.06
C TRP A 319 -30.38 12.80 17.06
N ASP A 320 -30.29 13.44 15.89
CA ASP A 320 -31.31 13.35 14.84
C ASP A 320 -31.19 12.06 14.00
N GLU A 321 -30.16 11.25 14.26
CA GLU A 321 -29.98 9.95 13.64
C GLU A 321 -31.00 8.94 14.17
N PRO A 322 -31.54 8.02 13.34
CA PRO A 322 -32.50 7.01 13.80
C PRO A 322 -32.00 6.16 14.98
N LYS A 323 -30.68 6.03 15.09
CA LYS A 323 -29.98 5.42 16.22
C LYS A 323 -28.78 6.28 16.57
N ALA A 324 -28.67 6.63 17.85
CA ALA A 324 -27.52 7.36 18.36
C ALA A 324 -26.25 6.50 18.17
N LYS A 325 -25.28 7.04 17.42
CA LYS A 325 -24.08 6.29 17.01
C LYS A 325 -22.79 7.04 17.27
N LEU A 326 -21.73 6.30 17.60
CA LEU A 326 -20.36 6.79 17.56
C LEU A 326 -19.68 6.29 16.30
N VAL A 327 -18.94 7.16 15.61
CA VAL A 327 -18.14 6.81 14.43
C VAL A 327 -16.68 6.89 14.82
N VAL A 328 -15.98 5.75 14.76
CA VAL A 328 -14.54 5.66 14.99
C VAL A 328 -13.81 6.22 13.78
N HIS A 329 -13.03 7.27 14.00
CA HIS A 329 -12.20 7.92 12.99
C HIS A 329 -10.86 7.22 12.83
N LYS A 330 -10.13 7.03 13.95
CA LYS A 330 -8.87 6.29 13.97
C LYS A 330 -8.82 5.40 15.19
N LEU A 331 -8.27 4.19 15.03
CA LEU A 331 -7.90 3.34 16.15
C LEU A 331 -6.54 2.72 15.87
N ILE A 332 -5.62 2.88 16.83
CA ILE A 332 -4.31 2.26 16.84
C ILE A 332 -4.17 1.47 18.13
N ALA A 333 -3.73 0.23 18.05
CA ALA A 333 -3.58 -0.65 19.20
C ALA A 333 -2.35 -1.55 19.03
N THR A 334 -1.65 -1.83 20.12
CA THR A 334 -0.49 -2.73 20.13
C THR A 334 -0.87 -4.17 20.51
N SER A 335 -2.14 -4.41 20.87
CA SER A 335 -2.64 -5.72 21.28
C SER A 335 -4.16 -5.85 21.08
N ASP A 336 -4.64 -7.10 21.05
CA ASP A 336 -6.07 -7.41 21.01
C ASP A 336 -6.78 -6.85 22.25
N ALA A 337 -6.16 -6.91 23.43
CA ALA A 337 -6.71 -6.38 24.67
C ALA A 337 -6.96 -4.86 24.57
N ALA A 338 -5.99 -4.10 24.04
CA ALA A 338 -6.13 -2.67 23.82
C ALA A 338 -7.28 -2.36 22.84
N ARG A 339 -7.35 -3.08 21.71
CA ARG A 339 -8.44 -2.92 20.73
C ARG A 339 -9.80 -3.18 21.36
N ILE A 340 -9.96 -4.32 22.05
CA ILE A 340 -11.23 -4.70 22.67
C ILE A 340 -11.62 -3.69 23.76
N LYS A 341 -10.69 -3.29 24.63
CA LYS A 341 -10.97 -2.30 25.69
C LYS A 341 -11.39 -0.95 25.13
N LEU A 342 -10.81 -0.50 24.01
CA LEU A 342 -11.24 0.73 23.35
C LEU A 342 -12.67 0.60 22.80
N PHE A 343 -13.06 -0.53 22.20
CA PHE A 343 -14.44 -0.75 21.77
C PHE A 343 -15.42 -0.97 22.94
N GLU A 344 -14.98 -1.60 24.04
CA GLU A 344 -15.75 -1.71 25.27
C GLU A 344 -16.07 -0.33 25.84
N TYR A 345 -15.06 0.56 25.90
CA TYR A 345 -15.26 1.94 26.30
C TYR A 345 -16.29 2.65 25.41
N LEU A 346 -16.13 2.59 24.09
CA LEU A 346 -17.04 3.23 23.14
C LEU A 346 -18.47 2.68 23.20
N GLY A 347 -18.61 1.35 23.29
CA GLY A 347 -19.92 0.67 23.34
C GLY A 347 -20.63 0.80 24.69
N ASN A 348 -19.98 1.36 25.71
CA ASN A 348 -20.57 1.63 27.03
C ASN A 348 -20.88 3.11 27.26
N HIS A 349 -20.82 3.95 26.22
CA HIS A 349 -21.35 5.30 26.29
C HIS A 349 -22.88 5.27 26.49
N ASP A 350 -23.37 6.00 27.50
CA ASP A 350 -24.80 6.13 27.73
C ASP A 350 -25.53 6.68 26.50
N LEU A 351 -26.72 6.13 26.25
CA LEU A 351 -27.60 6.47 25.12
C LEU A 351 -27.05 6.15 23.73
N VAL A 352 -25.83 5.61 23.60
CA VAL A 352 -25.31 5.12 22.32
C VAL A 352 -25.87 3.72 22.05
N GLU A 353 -26.39 3.52 20.84
CA GLU A 353 -26.93 2.24 20.40
C GLU A 353 -25.98 1.51 19.45
N GLU A 354 -25.16 2.26 18.69
CA GLU A 354 -24.25 1.69 17.70
C GLU A 354 -22.86 2.34 17.72
N VAL A 355 -21.82 1.54 17.54
CA VAL A 355 -20.47 2.01 17.20
C VAL A 355 -20.14 1.57 15.78
N HIS A 356 -19.85 2.53 14.91
CA HIS A 356 -19.43 2.31 13.54
C HIS A 356 -17.92 2.38 13.47
N GLY A 357 -17.27 1.33 12.98
CA GLY A 357 -15.83 1.27 12.89
C GLY A 357 -15.33 0.49 11.69
N GLN A 358 -14.00 0.43 11.59
CA GLN A 358 -13.27 -0.40 10.64
C GLN A 358 -12.17 -1.19 11.34
N GLY A 359 -11.76 -2.31 10.75
CA GLY A 359 -10.84 -3.23 11.40
C GLY A 359 -10.39 -4.39 10.53
N PRO A 360 -9.54 -5.28 11.10
CA PRO A 360 -9.16 -6.52 10.44
C PRO A 360 -10.37 -7.41 10.19
N VAL A 361 -10.32 -8.24 9.15
CA VAL A 361 -11.41 -9.18 8.82
C VAL A 361 -11.63 -10.19 9.95
N ALA A 362 -10.53 -10.73 10.48
CA ALA A 362 -10.52 -11.56 11.68
C ALA A 362 -10.44 -10.72 12.98
N ASP A 363 -11.38 -9.78 13.18
CA ASP A 363 -11.39 -8.92 14.37
C ASP A 363 -11.50 -9.71 15.69
N PRO A 364 -10.55 -9.58 16.64
CA PRO A 364 -10.59 -10.28 17.91
C PRO A 364 -11.83 -9.92 18.75
N LEU A 365 -12.44 -8.75 18.54
CA LEU A 365 -13.66 -8.36 19.24
C LEU A 365 -14.78 -9.39 19.06
N ARG A 366 -14.91 -10.01 17.88
CA ARG A 366 -15.97 -10.99 17.58
C ARG A 366 -15.90 -12.24 18.45
N GLN A 367 -14.72 -12.58 18.96
CA GLN A 367 -14.50 -13.79 19.75
C GLN A 367 -14.91 -13.62 21.22
N VAL A 368 -14.98 -12.37 21.70
CA VAL A 368 -15.22 -12.04 23.10
C VAL A 368 -16.60 -11.46 23.38
N LEU A 369 -17.40 -11.15 22.34
CA LEU A 369 -18.78 -10.70 22.50
C LEU A 369 -19.67 -11.82 23.09
N ASP A 370 -20.57 -11.46 24.00
CA ASP A 370 -21.57 -12.37 24.53
C ASP A 370 -22.55 -12.83 23.43
N ASN A 371 -23.01 -11.87 22.62
CA ASN A 371 -23.76 -12.13 21.40
C ASN A 371 -22.93 -11.75 20.16
N VAL A 372 -22.44 -12.76 19.45
CA VAL A 372 -21.63 -12.58 18.22
C VAL A 372 -22.38 -11.83 17.10
N ARG A 373 -23.72 -11.78 17.14
CA ARG A 373 -24.54 -11.06 16.15
C ARG A 373 -24.58 -9.54 16.36
N ASP A 374 -24.03 -9.06 17.47
CA ASP A 374 -23.90 -7.62 17.71
C ASP A 374 -22.82 -6.99 16.85
N TYR A 375 -21.87 -7.78 16.33
CA TYR A 375 -20.90 -7.36 15.33
C TYR A 375 -21.42 -7.64 13.92
N HIS A 376 -21.92 -6.60 13.25
CA HIS A 376 -22.45 -6.68 11.90
C HIS A 376 -21.45 -6.11 10.88
N VAL A 377 -20.85 -6.98 10.07
CA VAL A 377 -20.00 -6.57 8.95
C VAL A 377 -20.87 -5.95 7.85
N ARG A 378 -20.60 -4.70 7.50
CA ARG A 378 -21.28 -3.97 6.41
C ARG A 378 -20.61 -4.20 5.05
N SER A 379 -19.28 -4.22 5.02
CA SER A 379 -18.48 -4.50 3.82
C SER A 379 -17.13 -5.11 4.19
N ILE A 380 -16.55 -5.83 3.24
CA ILE A 380 -15.15 -6.23 3.23
C ILE A 380 -14.54 -5.59 1.99
N ASP A 381 -13.55 -4.72 2.21
CA ASP A 381 -12.95 -3.90 1.17
C ASP A 381 -11.46 -4.25 1.10
N ASP A 382 -10.90 -4.33 -0.11
CA ASP A 382 -9.45 -4.34 -0.28
C ASP A 382 -8.85 -3.03 0.27
N SER A 383 -7.63 -3.11 0.80
CA SER A 383 -6.97 -1.97 1.43
C SER A 383 -5.59 -1.73 0.82
N LEU A 384 -4.67 -2.68 1.03
CA LEU A 384 -3.32 -2.60 0.49
C LEU A 384 -3.21 -3.52 -0.72
N TRP A 385 -2.58 -3.03 -1.78
CA TRP A 385 -2.16 -3.83 -2.92
C TRP A 385 -0.64 -3.82 -3.00
N LEU A 386 -0.05 -4.96 -3.37
CA LEU A 386 1.39 -5.10 -3.50
C LEU A 386 1.79 -5.55 -4.91
N ARG A 387 2.96 -5.08 -5.34
CA ARG A 387 3.71 -5.56 -6.51
C ARG A 387 5.11 -5.94 -6.04
N VAL A 388 5.48 -7.19 -6.22
CA VAL A 388 6.86 -7.64 -5.95
C VAL A 388 7.75 -7.19 -7.11
N LEU A 389 8.85 -6.53 -6.77
CA LEU A 389 9.87 -5.99 -7.68
C LEU A 389 11.21 -6.72 -7.57
N ASP A 390 11.45 -7.38 -6.44
CA ASP A 390 12.56 -8.31 -6.22
C ASP A 390 12.08 -9.45 -5.32
N VAL A 391 11.96 -10.66 -5.89
CA VAL A 391 11.46 -11.84 -5.18
C VAL A 391 12.40 -12.24 -4.05
N ALA A 392 13.71 -12.21 -4.28
CA ALA A 392 14.68 -12.63 -3.28
C ALA A 392 14.73 -11.64 -2.12
N ALA A 393 14.88 -10.35 -2.42
CA ALA A 393 14.93 -9.31 -1.40
C ALA A 393 13.62 -9.24 -0.59
N ALA A 394 12.45 -9.37 -1.23
CA ALA A 394 11.17 -9.32 -0.53
C ALA A 394 10.93 -10.54 0.38
N PHE A 395 11.17 -11.76 -0.12
CA PHE A 395 10.78 -12.97 0.59
C PHE A 395 11.79 -13.44 1.64
N GLN A 396 13.07 -13.02 1.58
CA GLN A 396 14.04 -13.33 2.64
C GLN A 396 13.77 -12.59 3.95
N VAL A 397 13.16 -11.39 3.87
CA VAL A 397 12.82 -10.57 5.04
C VAL A 397 11.43 -10.85 5.62
N ARG A 398 10.59 -11.59 4.88
CA ARG A 398 9.27 -12.04 5.34
C ARG A 398 9.42 -13.07 6.47
N GLY A 399 8.51 -13.06 7.44
CA GLY A 399 8.45 -14.09 8.49
C GLY A 399 7.69 -15.34 8.04
N TYR A 400 8.15 -16.53 8.45
CA TYR A 400 7.57 -17.82 8.07
C TYR A 400 7.10 -18.63 9.28
N GLN A 401 6.07 -19.47 9.09
CA GLN A 401 5.49 -20.32 10.13
C GLN A 401 5.89 -21.80 10.02
N HIS A 402 6.41 -22.20 8.84
CA HIS A 402 6.70 -23.59 8.52
C HIS A 402 7.97 -23.69 7.69
N ASP A 403 8.78 -24.69 7.97
CA ASP A 403 9.90 -25.06 7.12
C ASP A 403 9.37 -25.64 5.80
N ALA A 404 10.03 -25.29 4.71
CA ALA A 404 9.61 -25.66 3.37
C ALA A 404 10.76 -25.51 2.38
N ARG A 405 10.79 -26.38 1.37
CA ARG A 405 11.73 -26.26 0.25
C ARG A 405 10.99 -26.49 -1.06
N LEU A 406 11.05 -25.52 -1.97
CA LEU A 406 10.29 -25.54 -3.22
C LEU A 406 10.87 -24.57 -4.26
N LEU A 407 10.47 -24.75 -5.50
CA LEU A 407 10.77 -23.86 -6.61
C LEU A 407 9.51 -23.11 -7.05
N LEU A 408 9.61 -21.80 -7.22
CA LEU A 408 8.58 -20.99 -7.87
C LEU A 408 9.07 -20.51 -9.22
N ARG A 409 8.40 -20.89 -10.31
CA ARG A 409 8.57 -20.28 -11.63
C ARG A 409 7.56 -19.14 -11.78
N VAL A 410 8.08 -17.92 -11.82
CA VAL A 410 7.28 -16.70 -11.93
C VAL A 410 7.27 -16.25 -13.38
N ASN A 411 6.07 -16.13 -13.94
CA ASN A 411 5.84 -15.54 -15.25
C ASN A 411 5.33 -14.11 -15.07
N ASP A 412 6.16 -13.12 -15.38
CA ASP A 412 5.81 -11.70 -15.21
C ASP A 412 5.55 -11.03 -16.56
N ARG A 413 4.36 -10.44 -16.71
CA ARG A 413 3.96 -9.72 -17.94
C ARG A 413 4.85 -8.53 -18.29
N MET A 414 5.49 -7.93 -17.30
CA MET A 414 6.41 -6.80 -17.46
C MET A 414 7.87 -7.23 -17.41
N ASP A 415 8.13 -8.53 -17.23
CA ASP A 415 9.45 -9.13 -17.13
C ASP A 415 10.34 -8.57 -15.99
N LEU A 416 9.74 -7.93 -14.98
CA LEU A 416 10.48 -7.35 -13.86
C LEU A 416 11.03 -8.43 -12.94
N ILE A 417 10.26 -9.50 -12.71
CA ILE A 417 10.64 -10.58 -11.79
C ILE A 417 10.54 -11.99 -12.41
N SER A 418 10.45 -12.10 -13.74
CA SER A 418 10.42 -13.41 -14.41
C SER A 418 11.63 -14.26 -14.01
N GLY A 419 11.40 -15.54 -13.75
CA GLY A 419 12.47 -16.48 -13.42
C GLY A 419 12.02 -17.64 -12.55
N THR A 420 12.95 -18.55 -12.27
CA THR A 420 12.73 -19.63 -11.31
C THR A 420 13.51 -19.35 -10.03
N TYR A 421 12.84 -19.45 -8.88
CA TYR A 421 13.40 -19.11 -7.58
C TYR A 421 13.30 -20.32 -6.65
N LEU A 422 14.44 -20.72 -6.08
CA LEU A 422 14.51 -21.68 -5.00
C LEU A 422 14.22 -20.98 -3.67
N PHE A 423 13.22 -21.49 -2.98
CA PHE A 423 12.89 -21.13 -1.61
C PHE A 423 13.37 -22.24 -0.70
N ASP A 424 14.26 -21.89 0.23
CA ASP A 424 14.68 -22.75 1.34
C ASP A 424 14.31 -22.06 2.65
N VAL A 425 13.20 -22.49 3.24
CA VAL A 425 12.61 -21.91 4.45
C VAL A 425 12.96 -22.78 5.64
N ALA A 426 13.66 -22.18 6.60
CA ALA A 426 14.04 -22.78 7.86
C ALA A 426 14.12 -21.70 8.95
N ASP A 427 13.85 -22.07 10.21
CA ASP A 427 13.99 -21.18 11.37
C ASP A 427 13.23 -19.84 11.20
N ALA A 428 12.01 -19.93 10.67
CA ALA A 428 11.12 -18.79 10.39
C ALA A 428 11.65 -17.75 9.37
N ARG A 429 12.69 -18.10 8.60
CA ARG A 429 13.31 -17.29 7.55
C ARG A 429 13.42 -18.07 6.25
N ALA A 430 13.65 -17.37 5.15
CA ALA A 430 13.94 -17.98 3.86
C ALA A 430 15.31 -17.55 3.34
N THR A 431 16.01 -18.48 2.69
CA THR A 431 17.01 -18.17 1.67
C THR A 431 16.32 -18.29 0.31
N VAL A 432 16.41 -17.24 -0.51
CA VAL A 432 15.74 -17.21 -1.82
C VAL A 432 16.75 -16.90 -2.89
N THR A 433 16.96 -17.84 -3.82
CA THR A 433 17.93 -17.71 -4.89
C THR A 433 17.27 -17.92 -6.24
N ARG A 434 17.48 -17.00 -7.18
CA ARG A 434 17.15 -17.24 -8.58
C ARG A 434 18.10 -18.32 -9.11
N ILE A 435 17.56 -19.30 -9.83
CA ILE A 435 18.32 -20.37 -10.46
C ILE A 435 18.17 -20.31 -11.97
N ASP A 436 19.19 -20.76 -12.68
CA ASP A 436 19.17 -20.84 -14.15
C ASP A 436 18.32 -22.02 -14.62
N GLU A 437 17.82 -21.93 -15.85
CA GLU A 437 17.12 -23.05 -16.48
C GLU A 437 18.03 -24.29 -16.56
N GLY A 438 17.53 -25.43 -16.10
CA GLY A 438 18.28 -26.69 -16.05
C GLY A 438 19.06 -26.95 -14.76
N GLN A 439 19.15 -25.98 -13.84
CA GLN A 439 19.70 -26.18 -12.48
C GLN A 439 18.63 -26.61 -11.45
N SER A 440 17.39 -26.82 -11.89
CA SER A 440 16.31 -27.25 -11.01
C SER A 440 16.49 -28.71 -10.58
N ASP A 441 16.54 -28.92 -9.26
CA ASP A 441 16.42 -30.25 -8.66
C ASP A 441 15.05 -30.86 -9.02
N PRO A 442 14.99 -31.96 -9.79
CA PRO A 442 13.72 -32.55 -10.25
C PRO A 442 12.88 -33.13 -9.11
N ASP A 443 13.48 -33.38 -7.94
CA ASP A 443 12.77 -33.91 -6.77
C ASP A 443 12.04 -32.80 -5.99
N LEU A 444 12.40 -31.54 -6.21
CA LEU A 444 11.73 -30.40 -5.59
C LEU A 444 10.43 -30.05 -6.32
N PRO A 445 9.36 -29.71 -5.56
CA PRO A 445 8.11 -29.25 -6.17
C PRO A 445 8.35 -27.91 -6.87
N LEU A 446 8.05 -27.87 -8.17
CA LEU A 446 8.15 -26.70 -9.03
C LEU A 446 6.74 -26.20 -9.36
N VAL A 447 6.40 -25.03 -8.82
CA VAL A 447 5.10 -24.39 -9.04
C VAL A 447 5.25 -23.22 -9.99
N ALA A 448 4.48 -23.20 -11.07
CA ALA A 448 4.38 -22.08 -12.01
C ALA A 448 3.20 -21.17 -11.61
N LEU A 449 3.44 -19.85 -11.60
CA LEU A 449 2.42 -18.84 -11.25
C LEU A 449 2.76 -17.47 -11.87
N SER A 450 1.79 -16.55 -11.82
CA SER A 450 1.99 -15.17 -12.29
C SER A 450 2.56 -14.25 -11.21
N GLU A 451 3.04 -13.08 -11.61
CA GLU A 451 3.53 -12.04 -10.72
C GLU A 451 2.51 -11.58 -9.67
N ARG A 452 1.21 -11.63 -10.02
CA ARG A 452 0.11 -11.29 -9.11
C ARG A 452 0.00 -12.31 -7.98
N GLU A 453 0.19 -13.59 -8.31
CA GLU A 453 0.05 -14.64 -7.31
C GLU A 453 1.24 -14.64 -6.33
N VAL A 454 2.42 -14.26 -6.81
CA VAL A 454 3.57 -13.99 -5.94
C VAL A 454 3.24 -12.86 -4.95
N ALA A 455 2.62 -11.78 -5.42
CA ALA A 455 2.20 -10.68 -4.55
C ALA A 455 1.12 -11.10 -3.53
N GLY A 456 0.13 -11.91 -3.95
CA GLY A 456 -0.93 -12.41 -3.07
C GLY A 456 -0.42 -13.38 -1.98
N LEU A 457 0.61 -14.18 -2.28
CA LEU A 457 1.28 -15.05 -1.30
C LEU A 457 2.06 -14.26 -0.24
N TYR A 458 2.48 -13.03 -0.54
CA TYR A 458 3.42 -12.29 0.29
C TYR A 458 2.92 -12.03 1.72
N LEU A 459 1.68 -11.54 1.86
CA LEU A 459 1.01 -11.38 3.16
C LEU A 459 0.02 -12.52 3.46
N GLY A 460 0.04 -13.59 2.65
CA GLY A 460 -0.80 -14.77 2.85
C GLY A 460 -2.29 -14.55 2.59
N THR A 461 -2.66 -13.51 1.84
CA THR A 461 -4.04 -13.23 1.41
C THR A 461 -4.64 -14.40 0.62
N VAL A 462 -3.78 -15.06 -0.15
CA VAL A 462 -4.04 -16.38 -0.75
C VAL A 462 -2.95 -17.33 -0.30
N GLN A 463 -3.30 -18.61 -0.21
CA GLN A 463 -2.39 -19.69 0.12
C GLN A 463 -2.00 -20.48 -1.13
N LEU A 464 -0.82 -21.12 -1.12
CA LEU A 464 -0.31 -21.83 -2.30
C LEU A 464 -1.20 -23.03 -2.68
N ASP A 465 -1.76 -23.73 -1.69
CA ASP A 465 -2.76 -24.78 -1.93
C ASP A 465 -4.02 -24.23 -2.60
N GLN A 466 -4.56 -23.11 -2.14
CA GLN A 466 -5.71 -22.45 -2.74
C GLN A 466 -5.45 -22.04 -4.20
N LEU A 467 -4.24 -21.53 -4.50
CA LEU A 467 -3.87 -21.17 -5.86
C LEU A 467 -3.81 -22.39 -6.79
N LEU A 468 -3.22 -23.50 -6.33
CA LEU A 468 -3.19 -24.76 -7.06
C LEU A 468 -4.60 -25.31 -7.29
N ASP A 469 -5.43 -25.34 -6.24
CA ASP A 469 -6.79 -25.88 -6.31
C ASP A 469 -7.71 -25.03 -7.22
N SER A 470 -7.46 -23.72 -7.29
CA SER A 470 -8.19 -22.80 -8.18
C SER A 470 -7.65 -22.74 -9.62
N GLY A 471 -6.52 -23.41 -9.91
CA GLY A 471 -5.85 -23.34 -11.21
C GLY A 471 -5.16 -21.99 -11.50
N ARG A 472 -4.93 -21.15 -10.48
CA ARG A 472 -4.14 -19.91 -10.59
C ARG A 472 -2.63 -20.16 -10.50
N ALA A 473 -2.25 -21.33 -10.01
CA ALA A 473 -0.90 -21.86 -10.05
C ALA A 473 -0.93 -23.32 -10.53
N GLU A 474 0.17 -23.80 -11.07
CA GLU A 474 0.29 -25.15 -11.61
C GLU A 474 1.53 -25.86 -11.05
N LEU A 475 1.38 -27.09 -10.57
CA LEU A 475 2.51 -27.95 -10.23
C LEU A 475 3.05 -28.58 -11.52
N VAL A 476 4.17 -28.08 -12.01
CA VAL A 476 4.73 -28.47 -13.33
C VAL A 476 5.91 -29.44 -13.23
N GLY A 477 6.37 -29.74 -12.01
CA GLY A 477 7.44 -30.70 -11.77
C GLY A 477 7.61 -31.03 -10.28
N GLY A 478 8.20 -32.19 -9.99
CA GLY A 478 8.45 -32.69 -8.64
C GLY A 478 7.19 -33.10 -7.87
N ALA A 479 7.29 -34.21 -7.13
CA ALA A 479 6.28 -34.63 -6.15
C ALA A 479 6.91 -34.56 -4.76
N GLY A 480 7.17 -33.35 -4.29
CA GLY A 480 7.82 -33.15 -2.99
C GLY A 480 6.93 -33.64 -1.85
N ALA A 481 7.48 -34.49 -0.97
CA ALA A 481 6.94 -34.71 0.36
C ALA A 481 7.19 -33.45 1.23
N GLY A 482 6.36 -33.25 2.26
CA GLY A 482 6.54 -32.16 3.24
C GLY A 482 5.56 -30.99 3.10
N ASN A 483 5.81 -29.92 3.86
CA ASN A 483 4.86 -28.83 4.09
C ASN A 483 4.97 -27.67 3.09
N TRP A 484 5.54 -27.90 1.90
CA TRP A 484 5.80 -26.83 0.92
C TRP A 484 4.53 -26.07 0.48
N ARG A 485 3.37 -26.74 0.44
CA ARG A 485 2.07 -26.10 0.18
C ARG A 485 1.69 -25.03 1.22
N ARG A 486 2.25 -25.10 2.43
CA ARG A 486 2.04 -24.15 3.53
C ARG A 486 3.21 -23.18 3.72
N ALA A 487 4.17 -23.15 2.80
CA ALA A 487 5.35 -22.28 2.91
C ALA A 487 4.96 -20.80 3.15
N PHE A 488 3.86 -20.35 2.55
CA PHE A 488 3.41 -18.96 2.63
C PHE A 488 2.25 -18.74 3.60
N SER A 489 2.00 -19.70 4.51
CA SER A 489 1.00 -19.52 5.56
C SER A 489 1.42 -18.48 6.58
N VAL A 490 0.42 -17.77 7.12
CA VAL A 490 0.58 -16.68 8.08
C VAL A 490 -0.24 -17.00 9.33
N ALA A 491 0.25 -16.57 10.49
CA ALA A 491 -0.42 -16.85 11.76
C ALA A 491 -1.76 -16.10 11.91
N ARG A 492 -1.85 -14.92 11.31
CA ARG A 492 -3.04 -14.07 11.24
C ARG A 492 -3.07 -13.35 9.90
N GLU A 493 -4.27 -13.06 9.42
CA GLU A 493 -4.47 -12.25 8.21
C GLU A 493 -3.85 -10.85 8.39
N GLY A 494 -3.22 -10.34 7.33
CA GLY A 494 -2.62 -9.02 7.32
C GLY A 494 -3.66 -7.91 7.46
N PHE A 495 -3.30 -6.83 8.15
CA PHE A 495 -4.16 -5.66 8.34
C PHE A 495 -3.39 -4.36 8.15
N THR A 496 -3.94 -3.46 7.35
CA THR A 496 -3.36 -2.15 7.04
C THR A 496 -4.21 -1.04 7.64
N PRO A 497 -3.82 -0.45 8.78
CA PRO A 497 -4.61 0.61 9.43
C PRO A 497 -4.44 2.00 8.79
N HIS A 498 -3.49 2.15 7.87
CA HIS A 498 -3.12 3.42 7.23
C HIS A 498 -3.35 3.34 5.72
N GLY A 499 -4.07 4.31 5.18
CA GLY A 499 -4.13 4.55 3.74
C GLY A 499 -3.10 5.59 3.33
N PHE A 500 -2.77 5.64 2.04
CA PHE A 500 -1.87 6.64 1.48
C PHE A 500 -2.11 6.83 -0.01
#